data_AF-A0A529HYI7-F1
#
_entry.id   AF-A0A529HYI7-F1
#
_cell.length_a   1.000
_cell.length_b   1.000
_cell.length_c   1.000
_cell.angle_alpha   90.00
_cell.angle_beta   90.00
_cell.angle_gamma   90.00
#
_symmetry.space_group_name_H-M   'P 1'
#
loop_
_entity.id
_entity.type
_entity.pdbx_description
1 polymer ?
#
loop_
_entity_poly.entity_id
_entity_poly.type
_entity_poly.pdbx_seq_one_letter_code
_entity_poly.pdbx_strand_id
1 'polypeptide(L)'
;RSEFGPRALGNRSILADPRPATNKDRINAMVKKREGYRPFAPSVLEEDAREFFDLPGGACEFPFMNFVVRVHDSKRGLLGAITHVDGTARLQTVSRKASPAYWDVINAFKQRTGIPMLLNTSFNNNAEPIVDSVADSIATFLTTELDGLVVGPYLVKKRVATLQDCAALAVSLPPYVSLHKVRAYTAQDRQETVCEIRTDNRDCARISHDLFELLTRIEGEAVLADLLDTITLDQAQREALTSELRRLWEQRHVRMHPSQAARVHQN
;
A
#
# COMPACT_ATOMS: atom_id res chain seq x y z
N ARG A 1 7.36 -1.74 -17.48
CA ARG A 1 7.67 -3.14 -17.10
C ARG A 1 7.92 -3.15 -15.60
N SER A 2 7.64 -4.24 -14.88
CA SER A 2 7.91 -4.32 -13.44
C SER A 2 9.43 -4.43 -13.18
N GLU A 3 9.89 -3.88 -12.05
CA GLU A 3 11.22 -4.21 -11.51
C GLU A 3 11.31 -5.68 -11.07
N PHE A 4 12.54 -6.21 -11.02
CA PHE A 4 12.81 -7.52 -10.44
C PHE A 4 13.54 -7.38 -9.10
N GLY A 5 13.11 -8.13 -8.09
CA GLY A 5 13.69 -8.15 -6.76
C GLY A 5 12.86 -7.41 -5.69
N PRO A 6 13.38 -7.29 -4.46
CA PRO A 6 12.60 -6.84 -3.31
C PRO A 6 12.48 -5.31 -3.18
N ARG A 7 12.93 -4.55 -4.18
CA ARG A 7 13.01 -3.08 -4.14
C ARG A 7 12.19 -2.50 -5.26
N ALA A 8 11.35 -1.52 -4.94
CA ALA A 8 10.75 -0.70 -5.98
C ALA A 8 11.73 0.34 -6.48
N LEU A 9 11.86 0.45 -7.79
CA LEU A 9 12.88 1.24 -8.46
C LEU A 9 12.26 2.29 -9.39
N GLY A 10 11.00 2.66 -9.15
CA GLY A 10 10.27 3.68 -9.89
C GLY A 10 9.11 3.14 -10.74
N ASN A 11 8.96 1.82 -10.92
CA ASN A 11 7.81 1.28 -11.68
C ASN A 11 6.63 0.89 -10.79
N ARG A 12 6.87 0.45 -9.56
CA ARG A 12 5.86 0.11 -8.54
C ARG A 12 6.24 0.73 -7.20
N SER A 13 6.29 2.06 -7.22
CA SER A 13 6.78 2.87 -6.12
C SER A 13 5.70 3.73 -5.47
N ILE A 14 5.79 3.88 -4.15
CA ILE A 14 5.18 5.01 -3.44
C ILE A 14 6.24 6.11 -3.39
N LEU A 15 5.86 7.28 -3.90
CA LEU A 15 6.74 8.43 -4.02
C LEU A 15 6.28 9.54 -3.06
N ALA A 16 7.24 10.24 -2.46
CA ALA A 16 6.95 11.40 -1.62
C ALA A 16 8.08 12.43 -1.66
N ASP A 17 7.78 13.62 -1.15
CA ASP A 17 8.76 14.69 -0.95
C ASP A 17 9.78 14.26 0.14
N PRO A 18 11.09 14.22 -0.18
CA PRO A 18 12.12 13.74 0.73
C PRO A 18 12.50 14.75 1.82
N ARG A 19 12.02 16.00 1.74
CA ARG A 19 12.49 17.09 2.61
C ARG A 19 11.94 17.02 4.03
N PRO A 20 10.61 17.05 4.25
CA PRO A 20 10.05 17.10 5.60
C PRO A 20 10.18 15.74 6.27
N ALA A 21 10.82 15.67 7.43
CA ALA A 21 10.95 14.43 8.20
C ALA A 21 9.58 13.78 8.50
N THR A 22 8.53 14.59 8.66
CA THR A 22 7.16 14.14 8.90
C THR A 22 6.60 13.27 7.77
N ASN A 23 7.11 13.36 6.53
CA ASN A 23 6.66 12.48 5.45
C ASN A 23 7.06 11.02 5.68
N LYS A 24 8.18 10.78 6.37
CA LYS A 24 8.55 9.43 6.80
C LYS A 24 7.47 8.87 7.73
N ASP A 25 7.06 9.65 8.72
CA ASP A 25 6.08 9.23 9.72
C ASP A 25 4.71 9.02 9.09
N ARG A 26 4.30 9.92 8.18
CA ARG A 26 3.06 9.77 7.40
C ARG A 26 3.05 8.46 6.61
N ILE A 27 4.09 8.15 5.83
CA ILE A 27 4.10 6.91 5.02
C ILE A 27 4.12 5.66 5.91
N ASN A 28 4.84 5.71 7.04
CA ASN A 28 4.86 4.62 8.00
C ASN A 28 3.48 4.39 8.63
N ALA A 29 2.75 5.44 9.00
CA ALA A 29 1.39 5.34 9.55
C ALA A 29 0.35 4.92 8.48
N MET A 30 0.33 5.62 7.35
CA MET A 30 -0.70 5.50 6.30
C MET A 30 -0.65 4.19 5.51
N VAL A 31 0.53 3.60 5.37
CA VAL A 31 0.73 2.48 4.43
C VAL A 31 1.49 1.32 5.06
N LYS A 32 2.66 1.61 5.64
CA LYS A 32 3.58 0.53 6.01
C LYS A 32 3.26 -0.12 7.33
N LYS A 33 2.58 0.57 8.25
CA LYS A 33 2.27 0.11 9.62
C LYS A 33 3.49 -0.58 10.27
N ARG A 34 4.68 0.01 10.05
CA ARG A 34 6.00 -0.48 10.50
C ARG A 34 6.64 0.56 11.42
N GLU A 35 7.64 0.11 12.18
CA GLU A 35 8.37 0.94 13.15
C GLU A 35 8.95 2.20 12.49
N GLY A 36 8.71 3.37 13.12
CA GLY A 36 9.03 4.68 12.55
C GLY A 36 10.52 4.99 12.38
N TYR A 37 11.41 4.17 12.94
CA TYR A 37 12.84 4.37 12.81
C TYR A 37 13.40 3.92 11.46
N ARG A 38 12.69 3.07 10.69
CA ARG A 38 13.18 2.60 9.39
C ARG A 38 13.11 3.74 8.37
N PRO A 39 14.26 4.23 7.88
CA PRO A 39 14.31 5.31 6.90
C PRO A 39 13.96 4.79 5.50
N PHE A 40 13.43 5.69 4.67
CA PHE A 40 13.14 5.40 3.25
C PHE A 40 14.34 5.70 2.36
N ALA A 41 14.32 5.17 1.14
CA ALA A 41 15.40 5.35 0.20
C ALA A 41 15.16 6.57 -0.71
N PRO A 42 16.19 7.37 -1.03
CA PRO A 42 16.09 8.38 -2.07
C PRO A 42 16.28 7.75 -3.47
N SER A 43 15.48 8.23 -4.43
CA SER A 43 15.76 8.13 -5.87
C SER A 43 16.22 9.50 -6.37
N VAL A 44 17.50 9.63 -6.72
CA VAL A 44 18.14 10.88 -7.17
C VAL A 44 18.49 10.82 -8.65
N LEU A 45 18.45 11.96 -9.34
CA LEU A 45 19.02 12.07 -10.67
C LEU A 45 20.53 11.77 -10.64
N GLU A 46 20.99 10.93 -11.56
CA GLU A 46 22.38 10.46 -11.58
C GLU A 46 23.40 11.60 -11.67
N GLU A 47 23.10 12.61 -12.48
CA GLU A 47 23.93 13.81 -12.69
C GLU A 47 24.04 14.71 -11.45
N ASP A 48 23.07 14.64 -10.53
CA ASP A 48 23.04 15.47 -9.31
C ASP A 48 23.51 14.71 -8.06
N ALA A 49 23.64 13.39 -8.12
CA ALA A 49 23.85 12.53 -6.96
C ALA A 49 25.08 12.94 -6.13
N ARG A 50 26.18 13.36 -6.77
CA ARG A 50 27.42 13.79 -6.11
C ARG A 50 27.28 15.08 -5.30
N GLU A 51 26.27 15.91 -5.55
CA GLU A 51 26.08 17.12 -4.77
C GLU A 51 25.54 16.81 -3.36
N PHE A 52 24.87 15.66 -3.21
CA PHE A 52 24.15 15.29 -1.99
C PHE A 52 24.76 14.12 -1.22
N PHE A 53 25.50 13.24 -1.90
CA PHE A 53 25.99 11.99 -1.33
C PHE A 53 27.49 11.78 -1.59
N ASP A 54 28.19 11.24 -0.60
CA ASP A 54 29.57 10.77 -0.74
C ASP A 54 29.59 9.46 -1.53
N LEU A 55 29.82 9.56 -2.84
CA LEU A 55 29.87 8.41 -3.74
C LEU A 55 31.30 7.86 -3.89
N PRO A 56 31.55 6.58 -3.56
CA PRO A 56 32.88 5.99 -3.59
C PRO A 56 33.45 5.86 -5.01
N GLY A 57 34.77 6.03 -5.15
CA GLY A 57 35.55 5.54 -6.28
C GLY A 57 35.21 6.11 -7.66
N GLY A 58 34.62 7.30 -7.75
CA GLY A 58 34.23 7.87 -9.04
C GLY A 58 32.97 7.25 -9.66
N ALA A 59 32.35 6.27 -9.00
CA ALA A 59 31.07 5.69 -9.44
C ALA A 59 29.93 6.70 -9.24
N CYS A 60 29.08 6.83 -10.26
CA CYS A 60 27.83 7.61 -10.20
C CYS A 60 26.59 6.70 -10.30
N GLU A 61 26.77 5.39 -10.49
CA GLU A 61 25.69 4.46 -10.77
C GLU A 61 25.40 3.57 -9.56
N PHE A 62 24.26 3.84 -8.90
CA PHE A 62 23.71 3.03 -7.83
C PHE A 62 22.22 2.72 -8.11
N PRO A 63 21.88 2.04 -9.22
CA PRO A 63 20.49 1.98 -9.70
C PRO A 63 19.56 1.06 -8.90
N PHE A 64 20.08 0.26 -7.97
CA PHE A 64 19.35 -0.88 -7.37
C PHE A 64 19.06 -0.75 -5.87
N MET A 65 19.34 0.39 -5.22
CA MET A 65 19.17 0.55 -3.77
C MET A 65 19.92 -0.49 -2.93
N ASN A 66 21.10 -0.92 -3.38
CA ASN A 66 21.90 -1.93 -2.68
C ASN A 66 23.00 -1.34 -1.80
N PHE A 67 23.31 -0.05 -1.97
CA PHE A 67 24.38 0.61 -1.27
C PHE A 67 23.85 1.69 -0.33
N VAL A 68 24.44 1.76 0.85
CA VAL A 68 24.24 2.84 1.82
C VAL A 68 25.43 3.78 1.70
N VAL A 69 25.14 5.05 1.49
CA VAL A 69 26.15 6.11 1.32
C VAL A 69 25.91 7.21 2.33
N ARG A 70 26.94 8.02 2.60
CA ARG A 70 26.81 9.17 3.51
C ARG A 70 26.10 10.30 2.78
N VAL A 71 25.16 10.94 3.46
CA VAL A 71 24.58 12.21 3.01
C VAL A 71 25.52 13.33 3.46
N HIS A 72 25.88 14.23 2.54
CA HIS A 72 26.70 15.39 2.86
C HIS A 72 26.13 16.17 4.04
N ASP A 73 26.97 16.53 5.00
CA ASP A 73 26.56 17.14 6.27
C ASP A 73 25.70 18.40 6.06
N SER A 74 26.08 19.22 5.07
CA SER A 74 25.34 20.44 4.69
C SER A 74 23.95 20.19 4.09
N LYS A 75 23.66 18.96 3.65
CA LYS A 75 22.39 18.57 3.01
C LYS A 75 21.49 17.77 3.94
N ARG A 76 21.98 17.25 5.08
CA ARG A 76 21.20 16.39 5.99
C ARG A 76 19.95 17.07 6.53
N GLY A 77 20.05 18.35 6.92
CA GLY A 77 18.90 19.12 7.41
C GLY A 77 17.80 19.34 6.36
N LEU A 78 18.14 19.21 5.08
CA LEU A 78 17.22 19.37 3.96
C LEU A 78 16.50 18.08 3.58
N LEU A 79 17.03 16.90 3.97
CA LEU A 79 16.61 15.58 3.49
C LEU A 79 16.11 14.68 4.64
N GLY A 80 15.23 15.23 5.48
CA GLY A 80 14.81 14.61 6.73
C GLY A 80 14.01 13.31 6.58
N ALA A 81 13.35 13.07 5.44
CA ALA A 81 12.52 11.86 5.26
C ALA A 81 13.32 10.63 4.79
N ILE A 82 14.53 10.83 4.28
CA ILE A 82 15.36 9.78 3.66
C ILE A 82 16.72 9.57 4.36
N THR A 83 17.11 10.49 5.24
CA THR A 83 18.38 10.41 5.96
C THR A 83 18.18 9.61 7.24
N HIS A 84 19.03 8.61 7.42
CA HIS A 84 19.10 7.76 8.59
C HIS A 84 19.64 8.56 9.79
N VAL A 85 19.41 8.07 11.01
CA VAL A 85 19.91 8.73 12.24
C VAL A 85 21.43 8.88 12.27
N ASP A 86 22.17 8.02 11.57
CA ASP A 86 23.62 8.05 11.44
C ASP A 86 24.12 8.95 10.26
N GLY A 87 23.21 9.66 9.60
CA GLY A 87 23.52 10.54 8.46
C GLY A 87 23.72 9.81 7.13
N THR A 88 23.34 8.54 7.02
CA THR A 88 23.42 7.76 5.78
C THR A 88 22.08 7.68 5.05
N ALA A 89 22.09 7.21 3.80
CA ALA A 89 20.89 6.89 3.04
C ALA A 89 21.16 5.74 2.07
N ARG A 90 20.13 4.92 1.81
CA ARG A 90 20.23 3.83 0.84
C ARG A 90 19.85 4.30 -0.57
N LEU A 91 20.83 4.59 -1.39
CA LEU A 91 20.68 5.36 -2.62
C LEU A 91 20.16 4.56 -3.81
N GLN A 92 19.22 5.14 -4.57
CA GLN A 92 18.99 4.83 -5.97
C GLN A 92 19.42 6.01 -6.85
N THR A 93 20.34 5.82 -7.79
CA THR A 93 20.52 6.79 -8.88
C THR A 93 19.63 6.45 -10.07
N VAL A 94 19.11 7.48 -10.73
CA VAL A 94 18.18 7.37 -11.85
C VAL A 94 18.78 8.08 -13.05
N SER A 95 19.20 7.29 -14.04
CA SER A 95 19.69 7.79 -15.32
C SER A 95 18.53 8.02 -16.29
N ARG A 96 18.58 9.13 -17.03
CA ARG A 96 17.62 9.40 -18.11
C ARG A 96 17.64 8.31 -19.19
N LYS A 97 18.80 7.70 -19.44
CA LYS A 97 18.96 6.62 -20.42
C LYS A 97 18.25 5.34 -19.97
N ALA A 98 18.35 5.00 -18.69
CA ALA A 98 17.82 3.75 -18.15
C ALA A 98 16.32 3.83 -17.81
N SER A 99 15.83 4.99 -17.36
CA SER A 99 14.44 5.17 -16.95
C SER A 99 13.92 6.58 -17.27
N PRO A 100 13.67 6.91 -18.56
CA PRO A 100 13.32 8.27 -18.99
C PRO A 100 12.09 8.83 -18.25
N ALA A 101 11.01 8.05 -18.15
CA ALA A 101 9.77 8.51 -17.52
C ALA A 101 9.94 8.79 -16.02
N TYR A 102 10.70 7.96 -15.29
CA TYR A 102 10.95 8.18 -13.87
C TYR A 102 11.91 9.34 -13.64
N TRP A 103 12.91 9.48 -14.52
CA TRP A 103 13.79 10.65 -14.56
C TRP A 103 12.99 11.93 -14.79
N ASP A 104 12.02 11.95 -15.72
CA ASP A 104 11.19 13.13 -16.01
C ASP A 104 10.34 13.53 -14.79
N VAL A 105 9.83 12.56 -14.02
CA VAL A 105 9.09 12.83 -12.77
C VAL A 105 9.99 13.50 -11.73
N ILE A 106 11.19 12.96 -11.51
CA ILE A 106 12.14 13.53 -10.54
C ILE A 106 12.65 14.90 -11.01
N ASN A 107 12.93 15.06 -12.31
CA ASN A 107 13.35 16.35 -12.86
C ASN A 107 12.22 17.39 -12.78
N ALA A 108 10.96 17.02 -13.04
CA ALA A 108 9.83 17.92 -12.83
C ALA A 108 9.71 18.37 -11.36
N PHE A 109 10.00 17.47 -10.41
CA PHE A 109 10.08 17.82 -8.99
C PHE A 109 11.27 18.75 -8.70
N LYS A 110 12.44 18.50 -9.29
CA LYS A 110 13.63 19.37 -9.22
C LYS A 110 13.32 20.79 -9.69
N GLN A 111 12.69 20.95 -10.84
CA GLN A 111 12.36 22.28 -11.39
C GLN A 111 11.41 23.08 -10.48
N ARG A 112 10.58 22.39 -9.69
CA ARG A 112 9.62 23.03 -8.78
C ARG A 112 10.18 23.32 -7.40
N THR A 113 11.18 22.54 -6.95
CA THR A 113 11.60 22.52 -5.54
C THR A 113 13.09 22.78 -5.33
N GLY A 114 13.88 22.72 -6.39
CA GLY A 114 15.34 22.68 -6.34
C GLY A 114 15.93 21.33 -5.92
N ILE A 115 15.11 20.33 -5.59
CA ILE A 115 15.58 19.03 -5.09
C ILE A 115 15.53 17.96 -6.18
N PRO A 116 16.67 17.39 -6.59
CA PRO A 116 16.74 16.42 -7.69
C PRO A 116 16.47 14.98 -7.25
N MET A 117 15.61 14.78 -6.25
CA MET A 117 15.29 13.44 -5.74
C MET A 117 13.90 13.35 -5.14
N LEU A 118 13.39 12.12 -5.09
CA LEU A 118 12.16 11.75 -4.39
C LEU A 118 12.45 10.68 -3.34
N LEU A 119 11.65 10.66 -2.28
CA LEU A 119 11.54 9.49 -1.44
C LEU A 119 10.86 8.38 -2.25
N ASN A 120 11.46 7.19 -2.27
CA ASN A 120 10.92 6.01 -2.93
C ASN A 120 10.85 4.83 -1.95
N THR A 121 9.68 4.19 -1.91
CA THR A 121 9.47 2.93 -1.19
C THR A 121 8.59 1.99 -2.01
N SER A 122 8.59 0.71 -1.64
CA SER A 122 7.82 -0.31 -2.34
C SER A 122 6.33 0.02 -2.37
N PHE A 123 5.65 -0.17 -3.49
CA PHE A 123 4.20 -0.02 -3.54
C PHE A 123 3.52 -1.30 -3.05
N ASN A 124 3.25 -1.34 -1.75
CA ASN A 124 2.51 -2.37 -1.04
C ASN A 124 2.13 -1.88 0.36
N ASN A 125 1.19 -2.55 1.03
CA ASN A 125 0.98 -2.38 2.46
C ASN A 125 1.81 -3.42 3.26
N ASN A 126 1.49 -3.63 4.55
CA ASN A 126 2.14 -4.64 5.38
C ASN A 126 1.59 -6.07 5.20
N ALA A 127 0.49 -6.23 4.47
CA ALA A 127 -0.20 -7.49 4.27
C ALA A 127 0.18 -8.20 2.95
N GLU A 128 0.89 -7.53 2.02
CA GLU A 128 1.11 -8.06 0.67
C GLU A 128 2.51 -7.73 0.08
N PRO A 129 2.97 -8.47 -0.93
CA PRO A 129 4.19 -8.14 -1.70
C PRO A 129 3.98 -6.89 -2.58
N ILE A 130 5.02 -6.48 -3.32
CA ILE A 130 4.91 -5.34 -4.27
C ILE A 130 3.79 -5.62 -5.27
N VAL A 131 2.94 -4.62 -5.53
CA VAL A 131 1.84 -4.73 -6.48
C VAL A 131 2.36 -5.05 -7.89
N ASP A 132 1.71 -5.98 -8.59
CA ASP A 132 2.11 -6.37 -9.94
C ASP A 132 1.06 -5.95 -10.98
N SER A 133 -0.21 -6.23 -10.71
CA SER A 133 -1.34 -5.89 -11.58
C SER A 133 -1.96 -4.52 -11.29
N VAL A 134 -2.76 -4.03 -12.24
CA VAL A 134 -3.59 -2.82 -12.04
C VAL A 134 -4.62 -3.02 -10.92
N ALA A 135 -5.16 -4.24 -10.80
CA ALA A 135 -6.10 -4.56 -9.73
C ALA A 135 -5.42 -4.46 -8.35
N ASP A 136 -4.17 -4.94 -8.22
CA ASP A 136 -3.40 -4.85 -6.99
C ASP A 136 -3.11 -3.39 -6.61
N SER A 137 -2.73 -2.56 -7.59
CA SER A 137 -2.44 -1.15 -7.36
C SER A 137 -3.68 -0.37 -6.93
N ILE A 138 -4.84 -0.66 -7.52
CA ILE A 138 -6.14 -0.08 -7.14
C ILE A 138 -6.54 -0.55 -5.74
N ALA A 139 -6.46 -1.86 -5.44
CA ALA A 139 -6.80 -2.39 -4.13
C ALA A 139 -5.90 -1.78 -3.04
N THR A 140 -4.59 -1.72 -3.26
CA THR A 140 -3.64 -1.07 -2.35
C THR A 140 -3.95 0.41 -2.19
N PHE A 141 -4.23 1.11 -3.29
CA PHE A 141 -4.58 2.52 -3.24
C PHE A 141 -5.84 2.74 -2.40
N LEU A 142 -6.93 2.00 -2.65
CA LEU A 142 -8.21 2.16 -1.94
C LEU A 142 -8.16 1.73 -0.46
N THR A 143 -7.23 0.85 -0.08
CA THR A 143 -7.06 0.31 1.28
C THR A 143 -5.93 0.98 2.07
N THR A 144 -5.42 2.10 1.58
CA THR A 144 -4.39 2.92 2.25
C THR A 144 -4.80 4.39 2.22
N GLU A 145 -4.04 5.27 2.86
CA GLU A 145 -4.31 6.72 2.83
C GLU A 145 -3.49 7.48 1.78
N LEU A 146 -3.00 6.80 0.73
CA LEU A 146 -2.29 7.44 -0.38
C LEU A 146 -3.14 8.54 -1.05
N ASP A 147 -2.50 9.68 -1.34
CA ASP A 147 -3.15 10.90 -1.87
C ASP A 147 -3.57 10.78 -3.35
N GLY A 148 -2.82 10.01 -4.14
CA GLY A 148 -3.07 9.80 -5.56
C GLY A 148 -2.39 8.54 -6.10
N LEU A 149 -2.90 8.04 -7.22
CA LEU A 149 -2.38 6.86 -7.91
C LEU A 149 -2.16 7.20 -9.39
N VAL A 150 -0.96 6.92 -9.90
CA VAL A 150 -0.66 7.00 -11.34
C VAL A 150 -0.52 5.58 -11.89
N VAL A 151 -1.32 5.24 -12.90
CA VAL A 151 -1.24 3.95 -13.60
C VAL A 151 -1.27 4.21 -15.10
N GLY A 152 -0.14 3.99 -15.76
CA GLY A 152 0.01 4.35 -17.18
C GLY A 152 -0.27 5.84 -17.38
N PRO A 153 -1.16 6.23 -18.32
CA PRO A 153 -1.49 7.63 -18.58
C PRO A 153 -2.53 8.22 -17.60
N TYR A 154 -3.04 7.45 -16.64
CA TYR A 154 -4.13 7.87 -15.77
C TYR A 154 -3.61 8.37 -14.42
N LEU A 155 -4.19 9.47 -13.95
CA LEU A 155 -4.07 9.95 -12.57
C LEU A 155 -5.43 9.75 -11.86
N VAL A 156 -5.41 8.97 -10.80
CA VAL A 156 -6.58 8.64 -9.98
C VAL A 156 -6.48 9.35 -8.64
N LYS A 157 -7.58 9.98 -8.22
CA LYS A 157 -7.75 10.57 -6.88
C LYS A 157 -8.93 9.93 -6.18
N LYS A 158 -8.85 9.78 -4.86
CA LYS A 158 -9.96 9.29 -4.07
C LYS A 158 -11.04 10.37 -3.95
N ARG A 159 -12.29 9.92 -4.01
CA ARG A 159 -13.43 10.65 -3.46
C ARG A 159 -13.87 9.97 -2.17
N VAL A 160 -14.61 10.69 -1.34
CA VAL A 160 -15.25 10.11 -0.16
C VAL A 160 -16.13 8.94 -0.63
N ALA A 161 -15.86 7.75 -0.11
CA ALA A 161 -16.62 6.55 -0.43
C ALA A 161 -17.91 6.54 0.39
N THR A 162 -19.04 6.32 -0.28
CA THR A 162 -20.32 6.10 0.36
C THR A 162 -20.52 4.60 0.65
N LEU A 163 -21.52 4.26 1.48
CA LEU A 163 -21.95 2.87 1.64
C LEU A 163 -22.38 2.27 0.31
N GLN A 164 -23.08 3.03 -0.53
CA GLN A 164 -23.52 2.58 -1.84
C GLN A 164 -22.35 2.19 -2.75
N ASP A 165 -21.26 2.96 -2.71
CA ASP A 165 -20.04 2.64 -3.46
C ASP A 165 -19.44 1.30 -3.02
N CYS A 166 -19.50 0.99 -1.72
CA CYS A 166 -19.00 -0.27 -1.18
C CYS A 166 -19.97 -1.43 -1.49
N ALA A 167 -21.28 -1.18 -1.36
CA ALA A 167 -22.34 -2.15 -1.61
C ALA A 167 -22.36 -2.62 -3.07
N ALA A 168 -21.93 -1.78 -4.01
CA ALA A 168 -21.82 -2.12 -5.43
C ALA A 168 -20.63 -3.06 -5.75
N LEU A 169 -19.68 -3.25 -4.82
CA LEU A 169 -18.53 -4.13 -5.03
C LEU A 169 -18.92 -5.60 -4.80
N ALA A 170 -18.32 -6.47 -5.59
CA ALA A 170 -18.30 -7.90 -5.31
C ALA A 170 -17.26 -8.22 -4.25
N VAL A 171 -17.61 -9.17 -3.40
CA VAL A 171 -16.80 -9.71 -2.31
C VAL A 171 -16.45 -11.16 -2.66
N SER A 172 -15.18 -11.52 -2.51
CA SER A 172 -14.71 -12.90 -2.67
C SER A 172 -13.69 -13.27 -1.58
N LEU A 173 -13.62 -14.56 -1.27
CA LEU A 173 -12.61 -15.11 -0.37
C LEU A 173 -11.38 -15.53 -1.17
N PRO A 174 -10.17 -15.04 -0.83
CA PRO A 174 -8.94 -15.57 -1.41
C PRO A 174 -8.79 -17.09 -1.16
N PRO A 175 -8.09 -17.82 -2.03
CA PRO A 175 -7.95 -19.28 -1.90
C PRO A 175 -7.19 -19.72 -0.64
N TYR A 176 -6.39 -18.83 -0.05
CA TYR A 176 -5.62 -19.06 1.18
C TYR A 176 -6.38 -18.67 2.46
N VAL A 177 -7.68 -18.36 2.35
CA VAL A 177 -8.53 -17.91 3.46
C VAL A 177 -9.58 -18.96 3.79
N SER A 178 -9.80 -19.19 5.09
CA SER A 178 -10.83 -20.08 5.59
C SER A 178 -11.58 -19.47 6.78
N LEU A 179 -12.86 -19.85 6.92
CA LEU A 179 -13.74 -19.41 8.00
C LEU A 179 -13.87 -20.51 9.05
N HIS A 180 -13.77 -20.14 10.33
CA HIS A 180 -13.80 -21.06 11.46
C HIS A 180 -14.77 -20.58 12.54
N LYS A 181 -15.52 -21.51 13.13
CA LYS A 181 -16.22 -21.32 14.42
C LYS A 181 -15.48 -22.12 15.48
N VAL A 182 -14.95 -21.44 16.49
CA VAL A 182 -14.15 -22.08 17.55
C VAL A 182 -14.67 -21.69 18.92
N ARG A 183 -14.47 -22.56 19.92
CA ARG A 183 -14.70 -22.22 21.32
C ARG A 183 -13.45 -21.54 21.86
N ALA A 184 -13.59 -20.32 22.35
CA ALA A 184 -12.50 -19.56 22.95
C ALA A 184 -12.90 -19.02 24.33
N TYR A 185 -11.91 -18.88 25.20
CA TYR A 185 -12.09 -18.19 26.48
C TYR A 185 -12.07 -16.68 26.23
N THR A 186 -13.08 -15.98 26.74
CA THR A 186 -13.13 -14.51 26.74
C THR A 186 -12.53 -13.97 28.04
N ALA A 187 -12.31 -12.65 28.13
CA ALA A 187 -11.64 -11.99 29.26
C ALA A 187 -12.31 -12.23 30.64
N GLN A 188 -13.52 -12.80 30.66
CA GLN A 188 -14.27 -13.18 31.87
C GLN A 188 -14.20 -14.68 32.19
N ASP A 189 -13.27 -15.43 31.59
CA ASP A 189 -13.08 -16.88 31.76
C ASP A 189 -14.30 -17.73 31.35
N ARG A 190 -15.17 -17.14 30.51
CA ARG A 190 -16.35 -17.78 29.92
C ARG A 190 -15.97 -18.38 28.56
N GLN A 191 -16.36 -19.63 28.32
CA GLN A 191 -16.28 -20.21 26.99
C GLN A 191 -17.39 -19.67 26.10
N GLU A 192 -17.01 -19.04 25.00
CA GLU A 192 -17.94 -18.55 23.98
C GLU A 192 -17.55 -19.07 22.59
N THR A 193 -18.53 -19.27 21.73
CA THR A 193 -18.30 -19.56 20.32
C THR A 193 -17.91 -18.25 19.63
N VAL A 194 -16.68 -18.20 19.11
CA VAL A 194 -16.18 -17.06 18.35
C VAL A 194 -16.05 -17.43 16.87
N CYS A 195 -16.33 -16.45 16.00
CA CYS A 195 -16.16 -16.57 14.57
C CYS A 195 -14.81 -15.96 14.16
N GLU A 196 -14.05 -16.69 13.36
CA GLU A 196 -12.71 -16.31 12.94
C GLU A 196 -12.52 -16.49 11.44
N ILE A 197 -11.74 -15.58 10.86
CA ILE A 197 -11.19 -15.71 9.51
C ILE A 197 -9.69 -15.94 9.62
N ARG A 198 -9.19 -16.98 8.96
CA ARG A 198 -7.79 -17.44 9.07
C ARG A 198 -7.14 -17.51 7.70
N THR A 199 -5.84 -17.19 7.68
CA THR A 199 -4.98 -17.36 6.50
C THR A 199 -4.03 -18.55 6.69
N ASP A 200 -3.49 -19.09 5.60
CA ASP A 200 -2.49 -20.17 5.63
C ASP A 200 -1.24 -19.81 6.47
N ASN A 201 -0.90 -18.53 6.55
CA ASN A 201 0.22 -18.01 7.35
C ASN A 201 -0.10 -17.87 8.84
N ARG A 202 -1.22 -18.45 9.31
CA ARG A 202 -1.71 -18.41 10.69
C ARG A 202 -2.07 -17.02 11.21
N ASP A 203 -2.20 -16.02 10.33
CA ASP A 203 -2.85 -14.77 10.70
C ASP A 203 -4.35 -15.03 10.88
N CYS A 204 -4.93 -14.45 11.91
CA CYS A 204 -6.29 -14.73 12.35
C CYS A 204 -6.95 -13.45 12.84
N ALA A 205 -8.15 -13.18 12.33
CA ALA A 205 -8.98 -12.08 12.79
C ALA A 205 -10.31 -12.62 13.32
N ARG A 206 -10.74 -12.12 14.48
CA ARG A 206 -12.11 -12.32 14.95
C ARG A 206 -13.05 -11.46 14.11
N ILE A 207 -14.17 -12.05 13.73
CA ILE A 207 -15.23 -11.40 12.97
C ILE A 207 -16.57 -11.52 13.67
N SER A 208 -17.49 -10.60 13.40
CA SER A 208 -18.86 -10.67 13.88
C SER A 208 -19.58 -11.92 13.36
N HIS A 209 -20.59 -12.37 14.10
CA HIS A 209 -21.39 -13.51 13.70
C HIS A 209 -22.12 -13.26 12.37
N ASP A 210 -22.70 -12.06 12.21
CA ASP A 210 -23.41 -11.67 11.00
C ASP A 210 -22.47 -11.66 9.78
N LEU A 211 -21.24 -11.13 9.92
CA LEU A 211 -20.26 -11.17 8.83
C LEU A 211 -19.84 -12.60 8.50
N PHE A 212 -19.67 -13.47 9.50
CA PHE A 212 -19.35 -14.88 9.28
C PHE A 212 -20.44 -15.55 8.43
N GLU A 213 -21.71 -15.39 8.80
CA GLU A 213 -22.83 -15.98 8.06
C GLU A 213 -22.90 -15.44 6.62
N LEU A 214 -22.68 -14.14 6.41
CA LEU A 214 -22.61 -13.55 5.07
C LEU A 214 -21.48 -14.15 4.23
N LEU A 215 -20.26 -14.23 4.78
CA LEU A 215 -19.11 -14.76 4.05
C LEU A 215 -19.25 -16.25 3.73
N THR A 216 -19.93 -17.04 4.57
CA THR A 216 -20.20 -18.47 4.28
C THR A 216 -21.14 -18.70 3.10
N ARG A 217 -21.93 -17.70 2.70
CA ARG A 217 -22.85 -17.78 1.55
C ARG A 217 -22.17 -17.49 0.21
N ILE A 218 -20.90 -17.05 0.22
CA ILE A 218 -20.20 -16.65 -1.01
C ILE A 218 -19.67 -17.89 -1.73
N GLU A 219 -20.24 -18.19 -2.89
CA GLU A 219 -19.72 -19.16 -3.85
C GLU A 219 -18.93 -18.42 -4.95
N GLY A 220 -17.61 -18.34 -4.80
CA GLY A 220 -16.73 -17.61 -5.73
C GLY A 220 -16.71 -16.10 -5.47
N GLU A 221 -17.73 -15.37 -5.91
CA GLU A 221 -17.93 -13.94 -5.62
C GLU A 221 -19.42 -13.61 -5.45
N ALA A 222 -19.74 -12.61 -4.64
CA ALA A 222 -21.11 -12.10 -4.50
C ALA A 222 -21.11 -10.58 -4.32
N VAL A 223 -22.10 -9.89 -4.89
CA VAL A 223 -22.26 -8.43 -4.72
C VAL A 223 -22.67 -8.13 -3.29
N LEU A 224 -22.01 -7.15 -2.65
CA LEU A 224 -22.25 -6.85 -1.24
C LEU A 224 -23.69 -6.41 -0.96
N ALA A 225 -24.31 -5.63 -1.86
CA ALA A 225 -25.72 -5.26 -1.75
C ALA A 225 -26.64 -6.49 -1.64
N ASP A 226 -26.46 -7.46 -2.55
CA ASP A 226 -27.27 -8.68 -2.58
C ASP A 226 -27.07 -9.50 -1.29
N LEU A 227 -25.83 -9.59 -0.80
CA LEU A 227 -25.51 -10.24 0.48
C LEU A 227 -26.23 -9.56 1.66
N LEU A 228 -26.15 -8.24 1.74
CA LEU A 228 -26.78 -7.46 2.82
C LEU A 228 -28.31 -7.54 2.81
N ASP A 229 -28.93 -7.76 1.66
CA ASP A 229 -30.38 -7.92 1.54
C ASP A 229 -30.85 -9.33 1.94
N THR A 230 -29.95 -10.30 2.07
CA THR A 230 -30.28 -11.64 2.58
C THR A 230 -30.49 -11.72 4.10
N ILE A 231 -30.23 -10.62 4.82
CA ILE A 231 -30.40 -10.51 6.27
C ILE A 231 -31.13 -9.19 6.57
N THR A 232 -32.10 -9.22 7.49
CA THR A 232 -32.77 -7.99 7.95
C THR A 232 -31.84 -7.23 8.90
N LEU A 233 -31.18 -6.20 8.37
CA LEU A 233 -30.24 -5.35 9.09
C LEU A 233 -30.73 -3.90 9.06
N ASP A 234 -30.65 -3.20 10.19
CA ASP A 234 -30.82 -1.76 10.22
C ASP A 234 -29.62 -1.02 9.58
N GLN A 235 -29.73 0.29 9.43
CA GLN A 235 -28.67 1.10 8.80
C GLN A 235 -27.34 1.04 9.58
N ALA A 236 -27.39 1.08 10.91
CA ALA A 236 -26.19 1.08 11.75
C ALA A 236 -25.46 -0.28 11.67
N GLN A 237 -26.21 -1.38 11.61
CA GLN A 237 -25.67 -2.72 11.40
C GLN A 237 -25.03 -2.87 10.02
N ARG A 238 -25.67 -2.36 8.96
CA ARG A 238 -25.09 -2.35 7.60
C ARG A 238 -23.78 -1.56 7.54
N GLU A 239 -23.72 -0.41 8.22
CA GLU A 239 -22.52 0.43 8.34
C GLU A 239 -21.39 -0.29 9.09
N ALA A 240 -21.72 -0.94 10.22
CA ALA A 240 -20.77 -1.69 11.02
C ALA A 240 -20.18 -2.87 10.22
N LEU A 241 -21.01 -3.65 9.55
CA LEU A 241 -20.57 -4.79 8.72
C LEU A 241 -19.72 -4.34 7.54
N THR A 242 -20.11 -3.26 6.85
CA THR A 242 -19.32 -2.70 5.75
C THR A 242 -17.96 -2.22 6.24
N SER A 243 -17.90 -1.61 7.42
CA SER A 243 -16.65 -1.16 8.04
C SER A 243 -15.76 -2.32 8.45
N GLU A 244 -16.32 -3.38 9.02
CA GLU A 244 -15.61 -4.62 9.36
C GLU A 244 -15.04 -5.30 8.10
N LEU A 245 -15.84 -5.41 7.04
CA LEU A 245 -15.42 -5.97 5.76
C LEU A 245 -14.29 -5.16 5.12
N ARG A 246 -14.36 -3.82 5.19
CA ARG A 246 -13.28 -2.93 4.75
C ARG A 246 -11.98 -3.20 5.51
N ARG A 247 -12.03 -3.40 6.82
CA ARG A 247 -10.85 -3.77 7.63
C ARG A 247 -10.24 -5.09 7.16
N LEU A 248 -11.08 -6.10 6.91
CA LEU A 248 -10.61 -7.38 6.38
C LEU A 248 -9.99 -7.25 4.99
N TRP A 249 -10.53 -6.34 4.16
CA TRP A 249 -9.99 -6.06 2.83
C TRP A 249 -8.61 -5.40 2.91
N GLU A 250 -8.41 -4.43 3.83
CA GLU A 250 -7.10 -3.84 4.12
C GLU A 250 -6.06 -4.90 4.51
N GLN A 251 -6.49 -5.91 5.27
CA GLN A 251 -5.66 -7.02 5.73
C GLN A 251 -5.61 -8.19 4.74
N ARG A 252 -6.18 -8.06 3.54
CA ARG A 252 -6.23 -9.09 2.49
C ARG A 252 -6.88 -10.42 2.92
N HIS A 253 -7.71 -10.39 3.97
CA HIS A 253 -8.52 -11.54 4.37
C HIS A 253 -9.75 -11.70 3.47
N VAL A 254 -10.20 -10.63 2.83
CA VAL A 254 -11.23 -10.65 1.77
C VAL A 254 -10.75 -9.85 0.57
N ARG A 255 -11.36 -10.08 -0.59
CA ARG A 255 -11.19 -9.22 -1.78
C ARG A 255 -12.49 -8.48 -2.05
N MET A 256 -12.37 -7.17 -2.26
CA MET A 256 -13.46 -6.37 -2.82
C MET A 256 -13.04 -5.84 -4.18
N HIS A 257 -13.90 -5.97 -5.18
CA HIS A 257 -13.62 -5.56 -6.55
C HIS A 257 -14.91 -5.27 -7.33
N PRO A 258 -14.84 -4.57 -8.48
CA PRO A 258 -16.00 -4.48 -9.38
C PRO A 258 -16.49 -5.89 -9.73
N SER A 259 -17.81 -6.09 -9.72
CA SER A 259 -18.45 -7.38 -10.03
C SER A 259 -18.16 -7.82 -11.46
N GLN A 260 -18.19 -9.13 -11.72
CA GLN A 260 -18.02 -9.65 -13.09
C GLN A 260 -19.03 -9.05 -14.08
N ALA A 261 -20.28 -8.88 -13.68
CA ALA A 261 -21.30 -8.21 -14.51
C ALA A 261 -20.90 -6.79 -14.93
N ALA A 262 -20.26 -6.03 -14.03
CA ALA A 262 -19.74 -4.70 -14.33
C ALA A 262 -18.51 -4.72 -15.26
N ARG A 263 -17.76 -5.83 -15.33
CA ARG A 263 -16.59 -5.99 -16.21
C ARG A 263 -16.96 -6.36 -17.65
N VAL A 264 -18.08 -7.08 -17.86
CA VAL A 264 -18.54 -7.49 -19.19
C VAL A 264 -19.07 -6.30 -20.01
N HIS A 265 -19.65 -5.28 -19.36
CA HIS A 265 -20.16 -4.08 -20.03
C HIS A 265 -19.09 -3.06 -20.46
N GLN A 266 -17.80 -3.36 -20.27
CA GLN A 266 -16.69 -2.44 -20.59
C GLN A 266 -15.73 -2.95 -21.69
N ASN A 267 -16.07 -4.05 -22.37
CA ASN A 267 -15.33 -4.56 -23.53
C ASN A 267 -16.05 -4.28 -24.85
#